data_AF-A0A5M8SZ35-F1
#
_entry.id   AF-A0A5M8SZ35-F1
#
_cell.length_a   1.000
_cell.length_b   1.000
_cell.length_c   1.000
_cell.angle_alpha   90.00
_cell.angle_beta   90.00
_cell.angle_gamma   90.00
#
_symmetry.space_group_name_H-M   'P 1'
#
loop_
_entity.id
_entity.type
_entity.pdbx_description
1 polymer ?
#
loop_
_entity_poly.entity_id
_entity_poly.type
_entity_poly.pdbx_seq_one_letter_code
_entity_poly.pdbx_strand_id
1 'polypeptide(L)'
;MGGLLRNLVPLRSSREFARISRRLLPVLAICGCLQPCWSQASSDAASVTPAVFITRATVPAKPPLESELIYEAAASYGHYKIFASGSGDFLYTAGMEYDLNCWGRLLGARFDYAGEILPLVLLKQGNKPDIWGTPQAPGYHMVSGLAVSPIGFRLLWRDGKEWMPYLEGKYGMIGFTEKALSNRATYENFSMQSALGVKLALRSRYDLRLGLFSDFHFSDAFIVPVNPGLDVMNANLGLVYHLRGARAPR
;
A
#
# COMPACT_ATOMS: atom_id res chain seq x y z
N MET A 1 31.08 -33.27 -25.46
CA MET A 1 31.78 -33.47 -24.17
C MET A 1 32.45 -32.15 -23.78
N GLY A 2 32.15 -31.63 -22.58
CA GLY A 2 32.98 -30.69 -21.82
C GLY A 2 33.07 -29.23 -22.28
N GLY A 3 32.42 -28.30 -21.56
CA GLY A 3 32.62 -26.86 -21.81
C GLY A 3 31.83 -25.89 -20.90
N LEU A 4 32.01 -26.05 -19.59
CA LEU A 4 31.77 -25.13 -18.46
C LEU A 4 30.84 -23.90 -18.62
N LEU A 5 29.70 -24.02 -17.92
CA LEU A 5 29.05 -22.99 -17.11
C LEU A 5 30.05 -22.10 -16.36
N ARG A 6 29.96 -20.77 -16.54
CA ARG A 6 30.40 -19.73 -15.58
C ARG A 6 29.88 -18.37 -16.07
N ASN A 7 28.82 -17.88 -15.44
CA ASN A 7 28.53 -16.45 -15.22
C ASN A 7 27.28 -16.33 -14.34
N LEU A 8 27.40 -16.79 -13.09
CA LEU A 8 26.50 -16.39 -12.02
C LEU A 8 27.07 -15.10 -11.43
N VAL A 9 26.40 -13.99 -11.70
CA VAL A 9 26.66 -12.70 -11.05
C VAL A 9 26.36 -12.86 -9.56
N PRO A 10 27.26 -12.50 -8.63
CA PRO A 10 27.00 -12.62 -7.21
C PRO A 10 25.97 -11.58 -6.78
N LEU A 11 24.87 -12.04 -6.17
CA LEU A 11 23.92 -11.20 -5.44
C LEU A 11 24.68 -10.41 -4.37
N ARG A 12 24.79 -9.11 -4.59
CA ARG A 12 25.51 -8.17 -3.71
C ARG A 12 24.68 -7.92 -2.44
N SER A 13 24.92 -8.78 -1.47
CA SER A 13 24.75 -8.65 -0.01
C SER A 13 23.45 -8.08 0.58
N SER A 14 22.83 -8.90 1.43
CA SER A 14 21.79 -8.59 2.42
C SER A 14 22.07 -7.41 3.37
N ARG A 15 23.29 -6.84 3.33
CA ARG A 15 23.70 -5.70 4.16
C ARG A 15 23.19 -4.36 3.65
N GLU A 16 22.82 -4.23 2.37
CA GLU A 16 22.19 -3.00 1.85
C GLU A 16 20.70 -2.94 2.18
N PHE A 17 20.02 -4.08 2.19
CA PHE A 17 18.60 -4.20 2.59
C PHE A 17 18.38 -3.74 4.04
N ALA A 18 19.29 -4.11 4.96
CA ALA A 18 19.26 -3.68 6.36
C ALA A 18 19.66 -2.19 6.57
N ARG A 19 20.23 -1.54 5.55
CA ARG A 19 20.65 -0.13 5.63
C ARG A 19 19.54 0.81 5.17
N ILE A 20 18.68 0.35 4.27
CA ILE A 20 17.46 1.06 3.82
C ILE A 20 16.41 1.05 4.95
N SER A 21 16.22 -0.07 5.65
CA SER A 21 15.25 -0.16 6.76
C SER A 21 15.55 0.78 7.93
N ARG A 22 16.82 1.14 8.16
CA ARG A 22 17.21 2.08 9.23
C ARG A 22 17.01 3.56 8.88
N ARG A 23 16.79 3.92 7.61
CA ARG A 23 16.56 5.31 7.17
C ARG A 23 15.08 5.69 7.11
N LEU A 24 14.17 4.71 7.19
CA LEU A 24 12.71 4.93 7.23
C LEU A 24 12.17 5.27 8.63
N LEU A 25 13.03 5.29 9.67
CA LEU A 25 12.60 5.55 11.04
C LEU A 25 12.05 6.97 11.33
N PRO A 26 12.35 8.07 10.60
CA PRO A 26 11.82 9.37 10.97
C PRO A 26 10.47 9.72 10.29
N VAL A 27 9.90 8.87 9.43
CA VAL A 27 8.61 9.17 8.75
C VAL A 27 7.37 8.84 9.62
N LEU A 28 7.54 8.16 10.76
CA LEU A 28 6.44 7.84 11.69
C LEU A 28 5.84 9.05 12.43
N ALA A 29 6.34 10.28 12.22
CA ALA A 29 5.95 11.45 13.00
C ALA A 29 4.83 12.33 12.39
N ILE A 30 4.32 12.02 11.19
CA ILE A 30 3.24 12.80 10.55
C ILE A 30 1.95 11.95 10.48
N CYS A 31 1.41 11.57 11.65
CA CYS A 31 0.11 10.90 11.81
C CYS A 31 -0.89 11.73 12.65
N GLY A 32 -0.66 13.03 12.82
CA GLY A 32 -1.35 13.87 13.81
C GLY A 32 -2.79 14.29 13.50
N CYS A 33 -3.30 14.09 12.27
CA CYS A 33 -4.62 14.64 11.86
C CYS A 33 -5.70 13.61 11.48
N LEU A 34 -5.39 12.32 11.60
CA LEU A 34 -6.39 11.25 11.57
C LEU A 34 -6.20 10.51 12.89
N GLN A 35 -7.07 10.71 13.87
CA GLN A 35 -6.99 9.95 15.12
C GLN A 35 -6.93 8.46 14.74
N PRO A 36 -5.80 7.76 14.99
CA PRO A 36 -5.73 6.36 14.64
C PRO A 36 -6.76 5.66 15.51
N CYS A 37 -7.64 4.86 14.88
CA CYS A 37 -8.60 3.98 15.54
C CYS A 37 -7.95 3.05 16.60
N TRP A 38 -6.61 3.03 16.65
CA TRP A 38 -5.74 2.44 17.66
C TRP A 38 -6.04 2.90 19.10
N SER A 39 -6.37 4.16 19.35
CA SER A 39 -6.63 4.62 20.73
C SER A 39 -7.89 4.00 21.36
N GLN A 40 -8.80 3.43 20.56
CA GLN A 40 -9.97 2.71 21.05
C GLN A 40 -9.70 1.21 21.31
N ALA A 41 -8.60 0.65 20.80
CA ALA A 41 -8.27 -0.77 20.96
C ALA A 41 -7.45 -1.07 22.23
N SER A 42 -6.80 -0.07 22.83
CA SER A 42 -5.84 -0.25 23.93
C SER A 42 -6.41 -0.09 25.34
N SER A 43 -7.69 0.20 25.51
CA SER A 43 -8.31 0.46 26.83
C SER A 43 -8.67 -0.79 27.65
N ASP A 44 -8.30 -2.00 27.20
CA ASP A 44 -8.69 -3.27 27.86
C ASP A 44 -7.64 -3.84 28.83
N ALA A 45 -6.52 -3.14 29.10
CA ALA A 45 -5.54 -3.58 30.08
C ALA A 45 -5.82 -2.98 31.48
N ALA A 46 -6.49 -3.77 32.31
CA ALA A 46 -6.92 -3.41 33.66
C ALA A 46 -5.78 -3.07 34.63
N SER A 47 -5.92 -1.95 35.34
CA SER A 47 -5.25 -1.72 36.63
C SER A 47 -6.04 -2.42 37.73
N VAL A 48 -5.35 -3.23 38.53
CA VAL A 48 -5.92 -3.92 39.69
C VAL A 48 -5.75 -3.04 40.93
N THR A 49 -6.85 -2.58 41.51
CA THR A 49 -6.97 -2.10 42.90
C THR A 49 -8.24 -2.67 43.53
N PRO A 50 -8.23 -3.05 44.83
CA PRO A 50 -9.30 -3.84 45.39
C PRO A 50 -10.51 -3.00 45.83
N ALA A 51 -11.68 -3.54 45.49
CA ALA A 51 -12.98 -3.52 46.17
C ALA A 51 -13.54 -2.19 46.72
N VAL A 52 -14.34 -1.51 45.88
CA VAL A 52 -15.60 -0.89 46.30
C VAL A 52 -16.69 -1.50 45.41
N PHE A 53 -17.66 -2.21 46.01
CA PHE A 53 -18.83 -2.74 45.30
C PHE A 53 -19.80 -1.59 44.97
N ILE A 54 -19.46 -0.83 43.93
CA ILE A 54 -20.47 -0.14 43.14
C ILE A 54 -20.95 -1.17 42.12
N THR A 55 -22.25 -1.42 42.06
CA THR A 55 -22.90 -2.15 40.97
C THR A 55 -22.63 -1.39 39.68
N ARG A 56 -21.48 -1.68 39.07
CA ARG A 56 -21.06 -1.14 37.78
C ARG A 56 -22.03 -1.74 36.78
N ALA A 57 -22.97 -0.92 36.29
CA ALA A 57 -23.72 -1.23 35.09
C ALA A 57 -22.71 -1.73 34.06
N THR A 58 -22.79 -3.01 33.68
CA THR A 58 -21.98 -3.58 32.63
C THR A 58 -22.37 -2.84 31.36
N VAL A 59 -21.64 -1.78 31.03
CA VAL A 59 -21.67 -1.18 29.71
C VAL A 59 -21.35 -2.34 28.77
N PRO A 60 -22.25 -2.70 27.83
CA PRO A 60 -21.98 -3.76 26.89
C PRO A 60 -20.64 -3.46 26.22
N ALA A 61 -19.69 -4.39 26.29
CA ALA A 61 -18.42 -4.24 25.60
C ALA A 61 -18.74 -3.99 24.12
N LYS A 62 -18.29 -2.85 23.58
CA LYS A 62 -18.47 -2.53 22.16
C LYS A 62 -17.92 -3.70 21.36
N PRO A 63 -18.67 -4.26 20.39
CA PRO A 63 -18.16 -5.37 19.61
C PRO A 63 -16.84 -4.96 18.96
N PRO A 64 -15.85 -5.85 18.90
CA PRO A 64 -14.57 -5.54 18.30
C PRO A 64 -14.77 -5.16 16.83
N LEU A 65 -13.99 -4.17 16.37
CA LEU A 65 -14.09 -3.66 15.01
C LEU A 65 -13.79 -4.76 13.99
N GLU A 66 -14.57 -4.80 12.92
CA GLU A 66 -14.30 -5.68 11.78
C GLU A 66 -13.00 -5.26 11.10
N SER A 67 -12.18 -6.24 10.76
CA SER A 67 -10.86 -6.04 10.21
C SER A 67 -10.52 -7.09 9.16
N GLU A 68 -9.82 -6.65 8.13
CA GLU A 68 -9.46 -7.46 6.98
C GLU A 68 -7.96 -7.35 6.72
N LEU A 69 -7.35 -8.45 6.28
CA LEU A 69 -6.00 -8.48 5.75
C LEU A 69 -6.08 -8.86 4.28
N ILE A 70 -5.45 -8.09 3.42
CA ILE A 70 -5.51 -8.23 1.98
C ILE A 70 -4.10 -8.48 1.48
N TYR A 71 -3.88 -9.60 0.80
CA TYR A 71 -2.63 -9.86 0.08
C TYR A 71 -2.85 -9.46 -1.37
N GLU A 72 -2.15 -8.44 -1.84
CA GLU A 72 -2.37 -7.88 -3.18
C GLU A 72 -1.11 -7.81 -4.01
N ALA A 73 -1.31 -7.86 -5.33
CA ALA A 73 -0.31 -7.54 -6.32
C ALA A 73 -0.92 -6.64 -7.40
N ALA A 74 -0.12 -5.71 -7.89
CA ALA A 74 -0.50 -4.80 -8.98
C ALA A 74 0.55 -4.80 -10.09
N ALA A 75 0.08 -4.63 -11.31
CA ALA A 75 0.93 -4.47 -12.48
C ALA A 75 0.45 -3.27 -13.28
N SER A 76 1.38 -2.37 -13.59
CA SER A 76 1.04 -1.25 -14.46
C SER A 76 0.92 -1.69 -15.91
N TYR A 77 -0.06 -1.12 -16.62
CA TYR A 77 -0.33 -1.44 -18.02
C TYR A 77 -0.42 -0.20 -18.92
N GLY A 78 -0.45 1.00 -18.33
CA GLY A 78 -0.56 2.24 -19.09
C GLY A 78 -0.07 3.44 -18.29
N HIS A 79 -0.07 4.58 -18.97
CA HIS A 79 0.40 5.86 -18.45
C HIS A 79 -0.68 6.91 -18.70
N TYR A 80 -0.78 7.84 -17.77
CA TYR A 80 -1.38 9.14 -18.01
C TYR A 80 -0.46 10.20 -17.41
N LYS A 81 -0.72 11.48 -17.64
CA LYS A 81 0.11 12.56 -17.07
C LYS A 81 -0.79 13.56 -16.36
N ILE A 82 -0.81 13.51 -15.03
CA ILE A 82 -1.51 14.50 -14.20
C ILE A 82 -0.49 15.23 -13.32
N PHE A 83 0.45 14.50 -12.70
CA PHE A 83 1.42 15.04 -11.74
C PHE A 83 2.87 14.67 -12.06
N ALA A 84 3.12 13.88 -13.11
CA ALA A 84 4.44 13.38 -13.49
C ALA A 84 4.84 13.69 -14.94
N SER A 85 6.15 13.69 -15.17
CA SER A 85 6.78 13.88 -16.48
C SER A 85 7.32 12.59 -17.10
N GLY A 86 7.65 11.58 -16.27
CA GLY A 86 8.14 10.26 -16.69
C GLY A 86 7.24 9.60 -17.74
N SER A 87 7.85 8.85 -18.66
CA SER A 87 7.09 8.21 -19.74
C SER A 87 7.73 6.89 -20.17
N GLY A 88 6.89 5.85 -20.26
CA GLY A 88 7.31 4.52 -20.68
C GLY A 88 7.87 3.62 -19.58
N ASP A 89 7.89 4.08 -18.33
CA ASP A 89 8.34 3.30 -17.16
C ASP A 89 7.16 2.55 -16.51
N PHE A 90 7.37 1.33 -16.04
CA PHE A 90 6.29 0.50 -15.46
C PHE A 90 6.58 0.15 -14.02
N LEU A 91 5.53 0.00 -13.21
CA LEU A 91 5.62 -0.33 -11.80
C LEU A 91 4.87 -1.64 -11.54
N TYR A 92 5.51 -2.53 -10.79
CA TYR A 92 4.92 -3.77 -10.31
C TYR A 92 5.05 -3.83 -8.80
N THR A 93 3.96 -4.14 -8.10
CA THR A 93 3.95 -4.17 -6.64
C THR A 93 3.34 -5.46 -6.13
N ALA A 94 3.77 -5.90 -4.95
CA ALA A 94 3.08 -6.91 -4.19
C ALA A 94 3.27 -6.66 -2.68
N GLY A 95 2.22 -6.90 -1.91
CA GLY A 95 2.24 -6.68 -0.48
C GLY A 95 0.97 -7.00 0.27
N MET A 96 0.79 -6.28 1.36
CA MET A 96 -0.28 -6.50 2.33
C MET A 96 -0.95 -5.18 2.69
N GLU A 97 -2.27 -5.19 2.71
CA GLU A 97 -3.12 -4.09 3.17
C GLU A 97 -3.95 -4.56 4.37
N TYR A 98 -4.12 -3.68 5.34
CA TYR A 98 -4.90 -3.89 6.54
C TYR A 98 -6.01 -2.85 6.63
N ASP A 99 -7.25 -3.34 6.64
CA ASP A 99 -8.43 -2.50 6.66
C ASP A 99 -9.17 -2.59 7.99
N LEU A 100 -9.58 -1.44 8.51
CA LEU A 100 -10.33 -1.30 9.74
C LEU A 100 -11.66 -0.59 9.49
N ASN A 101 -12.77 -1.29 9.75
CA ASN A 101 -14.10 -0.70 9.74
C ASN A 101 -14.31 0.16 10.99
N CYS A 102 -13.91 1.43 10.92
CA CYS A 102 -13.95 2.31 12.08
C CYS A 102 -14.53 3.72 11.84
N TRP A 103 -14.83 4.11 10.59
CA TRP A 103 -15.38 5.43 10.28
C TRP A 103 -16.87 5.43 9.90
N GLY A 104 -17.53 4.27 9.96
CA GLY A 104 -18.98 4.17 9.75
C GLY A 104 -19.34 4.17 8.26
N ARG A 105 -20.19 5.10 7.83
CA ARG A 105 -20.67 5.16 6.44
C ARG A 105 -20.56 6.56 5.84
N LEU A 106 -20.20 6.62 4.57
CA LEU A 106 -20.17 7.84 3.76
C LEU A 106 -20.81 7.53 2.39
N LEU A 107 -21.78 8.33 1.95
CA LEU A 107 -22.50 8.15 0.68
C LEU A 107 -23.05 6.71 0.48
N GLY A 108 -23.57 6.11 1.56
CA GLY A 108 -24.09 4.74 1.59
C GLY A 108 -23.02 3.64 1.58
N ALA A 109 -21.75 3.97 1.32
CA ALA A 109 -20.63 3.05 1.43
C ALA A 109 -20.20 2.90 2.90
N ARG A 110 -19.67 1.73 3.26
CA ARG A 110 -18.87 1.57 4.47
C ARG A 110 -17.56 2.33 4.30
N PHE A 111 -17.14 3.07 5.32
CA PHE A 111 -15.93 3.88 5.30
C PHE A 111 -14.90 3.26 6.26
N ASP A 112 -13.88 2.66 5.66
CA ASP A 112 -12.80 1.95 6.36
C ASP A 112 -11.51 2.78 6.30
N TYR A 113 -10.70 2.68 7.35
CA TYR A 113 -9.28 2.99 7.28
C TYR A 113 -8.57 1.88 6.50
N ALA A 114 -7.57 2.25 5.69
CA ALA A 114 -6.71 1.32 4.96
C ALA A 114 -5.23 1.67 5.18
N GLY A 115 -4.41 0.68 5.53
CA GLY A 115 -2.96 0.85 5.69
C GLY A 115 -2.20 -0.26 4.96
N GLU A 116 -1.17 0.09 4.21
CA GLU A 116 -0.49 -0.86 3.30
C GLU A 116 1.03 -0.89 3.51
N ILE A 117 1.61 -2.07 3.33
CA ILE A 117 3.04 -2.29 3.13
C ILE A 117 3.28 -3.09 1.84
N LEU A 118 4.14 -2.55 0.98
CA LEU A 118 4.57 -3.17 -0.28
C LEU A 118 6.05 -3.57 -0.15
N PRO A 119 6.36 -4.77 0.38
CA PRO A 119 7.73 -5.25 0.49
C PRO A 119 8.37 -5.55 -0.88
N LEU A 120 7.57 -5.73 -1.93
CA LEU A 120 8.04 -5.89 -3.29
C LEU A 120 7.52 -4.74 -4.14
N VAL A 121 8.44 -3.87 -4.57
CA VAL A 121 8.21 -2.89 -5.62
C VAL A 121 9.29 -3.07 -6.67
N LEU A 122 8.89 -3.18 -7.93
CA LEU A 122 9.78 -3.29 -9.06
C LEU A 122 9.46 -2.17 -10.06
N LEU A 123 10.36 -1.21 -10.18
CA LEU A 123 10.28 -0.14 -11.17
C LEU A 123 11.09 -0.55 -12.41
N LYS A 124 10.40 -0.76 -13.51
CA LYS A 124 11.01 -0.89 -14.84
C LYS A 124 11.24 0.52 -15.38
N GLN A 125 12.45 1.04 -15.24
CA GLN A 125 12.79 2.38 -15.74
C GLN A 125 13.72 2.33 -16.95
N GLY A 126 13.64 3.36 -17.79
CA GLY A 126 14.51 3.53 -18.95
C GLY A 126 15.99 3.62 -18.60
N ASN A 127 16.86 3.22 -19.53
CA ASN A 127 18.30 3.39 -19.36
C ASN A 127 18.70 4.86 -19.56
N LYS A 128 19.57 5.37 -18.66
CA LYS A 128 20.08 6.75 -18.68
C LYS A 128 18.95 7.78 -18.83
N PRO A 129 17.96 7.79 -17.94
CA PRO A 129 16.87 8.76 -18.05
C PRO A 129 17.42 10.18 -17.83
N ASP A 130 16.85 11.16 -18.52
CA ASP A 130 17.18 12.57 -18.31
C ASP A 130 16.55 13.13 -17.03
N ILE A 131 16.47 14.46 -16.89
CA ILE A 131 15.87 15.10 -15.71
C ILE A 131 14.33 14.98 -15.66
N TRP A 132 13.70 14.56 -16.75
CA TRP A 132 12.25 14.40 -16.88
C TRP A 132 11.82 12.94 -16.89
N GLY A 133 12.73 11.99 -16.62
CA GLY A 133 12.42 10.57 -16.72
C GLY A 133 12.32 10.06 -18.15
N THR A 134 12.77 10.82 -19.15
CA THR A 134 12.75 10.35 -20.54
C THR A 134 13.99 9.49 -20.81
N PRO A 135 13.82 8.25 -21.30
CA PRO A 135 14.96 7.38 -21.62
C PRO A 135 15.83 7.99 -22.73
N GLN A 136 17.13 8.19 -22.47
CA GLN A 136 18.09 8.69 -23.47
C GLN A 136 18.90 7.57 -24.13
N ALA A 137 18.69 6.31 -23.70
CA ALA A 137 19.32 5.14 -24.30
C ALA A 137 18.30 4.00 -24.48
N PRO A 138 18.52 3.12 -25.47
CA PRO A 138 17.69 1.94 -25.64
C PRO A 138 17.72 1.03 -24.40
N GLY A 139 16.58 0.39 -24.15
CA GLY A 139 16.43 -0.61 -23.12
C GLY A 139 15.96 -0.07 -21.76
N TYR A 140 15.65 -1.02 -20.89
CA TYR A 140 15.12 -0.80 -19.55
C TYR A 140 15.88 -1.67 -18.57
N HIS A 141 15.90 -1.26 -17.31
CA HIS A 141 16.35 -2.10 -16.21
C HIS A 141 15.34 -2.05 -15.06
N MET A 142 15.40 -3.06 -14.19
CA MET A 142 14.55 -3.15 -13.01
C MET A 142 15.26 -2.54 -11.81
N VAL A 143 14.61 -1.61 -11.14
CA VAL A 143 15.03 -1.06 -9.86
C VAL A 143 14.11 -1.61 -8.78
N SER A 144 14.70 -2.27 -7.80
CA SER A 144 13.93 -2.82 -6.67
C SER A 144 13.67 -1.74 -5.63
N GLY A 145 12.53 -1.84 -4.95
CA GLY A 145 12.12 -0.92 -3.92
C GLY A 145 11.13 -1.54 -2.93
N LEU A 146 10.64 -0.69 -2.03
CA LEU A 146 9.60 -0.97 -1.05
C LEU A 146 8.70 0.27 -0.91
N ALA A 147 7.46 0.09 -0.47
CA ALA A 147 6.60 1.21 -0.11
C ALA A 147 5.80 0.94 1.17
N VAL A 148 5.35 2.02 1.80
CA VAL A 148 4.45 2.00 2.94
C VAL A 148 3.43 3.13 2.79
N SER A 149 2.15 2.80 2.94
CA SER A 149 1.04 3.75 2.84
C SER A 149 0.24 3.73 4.14
N PRO A 150 0.69 4.49 5.18
CA PRO A 150 0.04 4.44 6.50
C PRO A 150 -1.27 5.22 6.55
N ILE A 151 -1.54 6.07 5.56
CA ILE A 151 -2.74 6.91 5.50
C ILE A 151 -3.53 6.47 4.29
N GLY A 152 -4.66 5.81 4.51
CA GLY A 152 -5.53 5.39 3.44
C GLY A 152 -6.96 5.23 3.89
N PHE A 153 -7.84 5.15 2.90
CA PHE A 153 -9.26 4.94 3.10
C PHE A 153 -9.86 4.03 2.05
N ARG A 154 -10.93 3.34 2.43
CA ARG A 154 -11.75 2.55 1.50
C ARG A 154 -13.23 2.85 1.71
N LEU A 155 -13.90 3.16 0.61
CA LEU A 155 -15.36 3.18 0.51
C LEU A 155 -15.80 1.85 -0.08
N LEU A 156 -16.61 1.07 0.64
CA LEU A 156 -17.13 -0.22 0.19
C LEU A 156 -18.67 -0.18 0.10
N TRP A 157 -19.21 -0.28 -1.11
CA TRP A 157 -20.64 -0.36 -1.32
C TRP A 157 -21.15 -1.79 -1.25
N ARG A 158 -22.43 -1.93 -0.92
CA ARG A 158 -23.12 -3.23 -0.84
C ARG A 158 -22.44 -4.20 0.11
N ASP A 159 -21.91 -3.71 1.22
CA ASP A 159 -21.24 -4.53 2.24
C ASP A 159 -22.09 -5.76 2.61
N GLY A 160 -21.42 -6.91 2.71
CA GLY A 160 -22.05 -8.21 2.92
C GLY A 160 -22.70 -8.84 1.69
N LYS A 161 -22.75 -8.18 0.52
CA LYS A 161 -23.32 -8.74 -0.73
C LYS A 161 -22.27 -9.41 -1.63
N GLU A 162 -22.72 -10.14 -2.65
CA GLU A 162 -21.84 -10.98 -3.49
C GLU A 162 -20.77 -10.20 -4.24
N TRP A 163 -21.13 -9.01 -4.70
CA TRP A 163 -20.24 -8.06 -5.36
C TRP A 163 -20.35 -6.73 -4.63
N MET A 164 -19.19 -6.22 -4.24
CA MET A 164 -19.03 -5.03 -3.42
C MET A 164 -18.08 -4.08 -4.14
N PRO A 165 -18.62 -3.09 -4.87
CA PRO A 165 -17.78 -2.05 -5.46
C PRO A 165 -17.00 -1.34 -4.38
N TYR A 166 -15.75 -0.99 -4.66
CA TYR A 166 -14.95 -0.19 -3.76
C TYR A 166 -14.27 0.97 -4.48
N LEU A 167 -14.05 2.05 -3.73
CA LEU A 167 -13.16 3.14 -4.09
C LEU A 167 -12.16 3.31 -2.95
N GLU A 168 -10.90 3.53 -3.30
CA GLU A 168 -9.81 3.66 -2.33
C GLU A 168 -8.87 4.79 -2.71
N GLY A 169 -8.28 5.40 -1.69
CA GLY A 169 -7.13 6.28 -1.80
C GLY A 169 -6.12 5.97 -0.70
N LYS A 170 -4.84 5.90 -1.06
CA LYS A 170 -3.72 5.66 -0.13
C LYS A 170 -2.60 6.66 -0.37
N TYR A 171 -1.97 7.10 0.70
CA TYR A 171 -0.87 8.07 0.71
C TYR A 171 0.26 7.54 1.58
N GLY A 172 1.50 7.73 1.11
CA GLY A 172 2.65 7.10 1.72
C GLY A 172 3.98 7.51 1.15
N MET A 173 4.95 6.61 1.32
CA MET A 173 6.31 6.74 0.81
C MET A 173 6.72 5.50 0.05
N ILE A 174 7.55 5.70 -0.96
CA ILE A 174 8.17 4.65 -1.77
C ILE A 174 9.67 4.91 -1.89
N GLY A 175 10.45 3.87 -1.64
CA GLY A 175 11.92 3.91 -1.65
C GLY A 175 12.50 2.90 -2.63
N PHE A 176 13.54 3.30 -3.34
CA PHE A 176 14.23 2.50 -4.35
C PHE A 176 15.70 2.29 -4.01
N THR A 177 16.27 1.24 -4.57
CA THR A 177 17.71 0.90 -4.45
C THR A 177 18.60 1.82 -5.27
N GLU A 178 18.03 2.54 -6.22
CA GLU A 178 18.67 3.57 -7.05
C GLU A 178 17.81 4.83 -7.07
N LYS A 179 18.37 5.96 -7.52
CA LYS A 179 17.54 7.14 -7.74
C LYS A 179 16.54 6.87 -8.85
N ALA A 180 15.26 7.01 -8.53
CA ALA A 180 14.20 6.66 -9.46
C ALA A 180 14.07 7.71 -10.55
N LEU A 181 13.96 7.26 -11.81
CA LEU A 181 13.63 8.05 -12.99
C LEU A 181 14.62 9.16 -13.37
N SER A 182 15.63 9.46 -12.56
CA SER A 182 16.75 10.33 -12.92
C SER A 182 17.91 10.11 -11.96
N ASN A 183 19.15 10.15 -12.46
CA ASN A 183 20.34 10.15 -11.60
C ASN A 183 20.46 11.42 -10.73
N ARG A 184 19.63 12.43 -10.98
CA ARG A 184 19.55 13.67 -10.21
C ARG A 184 18.35 13.77 -9.28
N ALA A 185 17.42 12.82 -9.32
CA ALA A 185 16.26 12.73 -8.43
C ALA A 185 16.64 12.11 -7.07
N THR A 186 15.65 11.55 -6.37
CA THR A 186 15.77 10.93 -5.04
C THR A 186 15.69 9.40 -5.08
N TYR A 187 16.16 8.78 -3.99
CA TYR A 187 15.88 7.37 -3.70
C TYR A 187 14.50 7.18 -3.05
N GLU A 188 13.98 8.22 -2.39
CA GLU A 188 12.75 8.19 -1.61
C GLU A 188 11.78 9.25 -2.13
N ASN A 189 10.53 8.84 -2.34
CA ASN A 189 9.48 9.64 -2.95
C ASN A 189 8.20 9.51 -2.12
N PHE A 190 7.33 10.51 -2.21
CA PHE A 190 5.94 10.36 -1.78
C PHE A 190 5.20 9.49 -2.77
N SER A 191 4.30 8.65 -2.28
CA SER A 191 3.41 7.84 -3.10
C SER A 191 1.95 8.21 -2.85
N MET A 192 1.18 8.25 -3.92
CA MET A 192 -0.28 8.37 -3.88
C MET A 192 -0.86 7.26 -4.74
N GLN A 193 -1.87 6.58 -4.22
CA GLN A 193 -2.57 5.53 -4.94
C GLN A 193 -4.06 5.84 -4.92
N SER A 194 -4.75 5.50 -6.00
CA SER A 194 -6.20 5.45 -6.02
C SER A 194 -6.66 4.19 -6.73
N ALA A 195 -7.77 3.61 -6.31
CA ALA A 195 -8.26 2.38 -6.93
C ALA A 195 -9.79 2.32 -6.95
N LEU A 196 -10.33 1.96 -8.11
CA LEU A 196 -11.73 1.59 -8.30
C LEU A 196 -11.78 0.12 -8.71
N GLY A 197 -12.60 -0.66 -8.01
CA GLY A 197 -12.72 -2.08 -8.29
C GLY A 197 -13.94 -2.73 -7.66
N VAL A 198 -13.92 -4.05 -7.64
CA VAL A 198 -14.96 -4.89 -7.05
C VAL A 198 -14.31 -5.92 -6.14
N LYS A 199 -14.86 -6.05 -4.94
CA LYS A 199 -14.62 -7.16 -4.04
C LYS A 199 -15.73 -8.19 -4.25
N LEU A 200 -15.37 -9.36 -4.73
CA LEU A 200 -16.24 -10.49 -4.96
C LEU A 200 -16.18 -11.42 -3.78
N ALA A 201 -17.32 -11.66 -3.18
CA ALA A 201 -17.35 -12.45 -1.98
C ALA A 201 -17.28 -13.94 -2.30
N LEU A 202 -16.34 -14.65 -1.67
CA LEU A 202 -16.16 -16.08 -1.91
C LEU A 202 -16.90 -16.88 -0.82
N ARG A 203 -16.18 -17.63 0.02
CA ARG A 203 -16.75 -18.48 1.07
C ARG A 203 -16.10 -18.19 2.42
N SER A 204 -16.91 -18.28 3.48
CA SER A 204 -16.49 -18.20 4.88
C SER A 204 -15.73 -16.91 5.21
N ARG A 205 -14.39 -16.95 5.21
CA ARG A 205 -13.49 -15.85 5.61
C ARG A 205 -12.69 -15.27 4.46
N TYR A 206 -12.97 -15.65 3.23
CA TYR A 206 -12.23 -15.19 2.06
C TYR A 206 -13.12 -14.47 1.07
N ASP A 207 -12.59 -13.37 0.53
CA ASP A 207 -13.13 -12.69 -0.65
C ASP A 207 -11.99 -12.43 -1.66
N LEU A 208 -12.35 -12.11 -2.90
CA LEU A 208 -11.43 -11.74 -3.96
C LEU A 208 -11.59 -10.26 -4.27
N ARG A 209 -10.49 -9.52 -4.41
CA ARG A 209 -10.48 -8.10 -4.79
C ARG A 209 -9.90 -7.97 -6.20
N LEU A 210 -10.62 -7.28 -7.07
CA LEU A 210 -10.24 -7.03 -8.46
C LEU A 210 -10.33 -5.53 -8.72
N GLY A 211 -9.23 -4.90 -9.13
CA GLY A 211 -9.24 -3.53 -9.62
C GLY A 211 -8.59 -3.47 -11.00
N LEU A 212 -9.33 -2.89 -11.95
CA LEU A 212 -8.82 -2.63 -13.30
C LEU A 212 -8.46 -1.16 -13.50
N PHE A 213 -8.98 -0.29 -12.65
CA PHE A 213 -8.80 1.16 -12.72
C PHE A 213 -8.16 1.63 -11.43
N SER A 214 -6.85 1.37 -11.29
CA SER A 214 -6.04 1.96 -10.24
C SER A 214 -4.95 2.84 -10.80
N ASP A 215 -4.56 3.83 -10.00
CA ASP A 215 -3.43 4.71 -10.22
C ASP A 215 -2.38 4.47 -9.15
N PHE A 216 -1.13 4.55 -9.56
CA PHE A 216 -0.01 4.71 -8.66
C PHE A 216 0.83 5.88 -9.13
N HIS A 217 0.77 6.95 -8.36
CA HIS A 217 1.64 8.10 -8.49
C HIS A 217 2.80 8.01 -7.49
N PHE A 218 4.01 8.38 -7.91
CA PHE A 218 5.04 8.80 -6.97
C PHE A 218 5.87 9.96 -7.50
N SER A 219 6.36 10.80 -6.58
CA SER A 219 7.25 11.92 -6.88
C SER A 219 7.99 12.39 -5.62
N ASP A 220 9.09 13.13 -5.79
CA ASP A 220 9.82 13.70 -4.65
C ASP A 220 9.24 15.05 -4.17
N ALA A 221 8.11 15.47 -4.77
CA ALA A 221 7.43 16.72 -4.50
C ALA A 221 8.35 17.97 -4.52
N PHE A 222 9.39 17.96 -5.36
CA PHE A 222 10.41 19.00 -5.45
C PHE A 222 11.20 19.23 -4.15
N ILE A 223 11.31 18.22 -3.28
CA ILE A 223 12.27 18.24 -2.17
C ILE A 223 13.70 18.36 -2.71
N VAL A 224 13.96 17.87 -3.92
CA VAL A 224 15.17 18.15 -4.70
C VAL A 224 14.83 18.85 -6.03
N PRO A 225 15.79 19.52 -6.70
CA PRO A 225 15.50 20.30 -7.90
C PRO A 225 15.03 19.51 -9.13
N VAL A 226 15.15 18.18 -9.14
CA VAL A 226 14.82 17.33 -10.29
C VAL A 226 13.75 16.33 -9.85
N ASN A 227 12.50 16.59 -10.23
CA ASN A 227 11.32 15.81 -9.86
C ASN A 227 10.62 15.23 -11.11
N PRO A 228 11.11 14.11 -11.66
CA PRO A 228 10.49 13.51 -12.85
C PRO A 228 9.09 12.96 -12.56
N GLY A 229 8.91 12.28 -11.41
CA GLY A 229 7.67 11.59 -11.03
C GLY A 229 7.21 10.49 -11.98
N LEU A 230 6.30 9.63 -11.53
CA LEU A 230 5.62 8.64 -12.36
C LEU A 230 4.11 8.62 -12.06
N ASP A 231 3.30 8.59 -13.11
CA ASP A 231 1.86 8.35 -13.09
C ASP A 231 1.58 7.08 -13.92
N VAL A 232 1.01 6.05 -13.31
CA VAL A 232 0.73 4.78 -14.01
C VAL A 232 -0.64 4.22 -13.68
N MET A 233 -1.29 3.69 -14.72
CA MET A 233 -2.49 2.88 -14.60
C MET A 233 -2.11 1.46 -14.22
N ASN A 234 -2.81 0.89 -13.25
CA ASN A 234 -2.57 -0.43 -12.72
C ASN A 234 -3.81 -1.30 -12.76
N ALA A 235 -3.58 -2.60 -12.90
CA ALA A 235 -4.55 -3.63 -12.56
C ALA A 235 -4.04 -4.35 -11.30
N ASN A 236 -4.91 -4.55 -10.31
CA ASN A 236 -4.58 -5.28 -9.10
C ASN A 236 -5.52 -6.46 -8.83
N LEU A 237 -4.94 -7.46 -8.16
CA LEU A 237 -5.60 -8.67 -7.70
C LEU A 237 -5.26 -8.83 -6.22
N GLY A 238 -6.27 -9.03 -5.39
CA GLY A 238 -6.11 -9.23 -3.95
C GLY A 238 -6.89 -10.41 -3.41
N LEU A 239 -6.28 -11.17 -2.50
CA LEU A 239 -6.99 -12.14 -1.66
C LEU A 239 -7.29 -11.48 -0.31
N VAL A 240 -8.57 -11.35 0.00
CA VAL A 240 -9.05 -10.74 1.26
C VAL A 240 -9.29 -11.83 2.28
N TYR A 241 -8.78 -11.64 3.49
CA TYR A 241 -9.01 -12.50 4.65
C TYR A 241 -9.68 -11.72 5.78
N HIS A 242 -10.82 -12.23 6.25
CA HIS A 242 -11.58 -11.66 7.37
C HIS A 242 -11.04 -12.16 8.71
N LEU A 243 -10.39 -11.27 9.46
CA LEU A 243 -9.77 -11.60 10.74
C LEU A 243 -10.81 -11.99 11.81
N ARG A 244 -12.02 -11.42 11.74
CA ARG A 244 -13.13 -11.72 12.66
C ARG A 244 -14.43 -11.93 11.90
N GLY A 245 -15.21 -12.92 12.35
CA GLY A 245 -16.44 -13.37 11.69
C GLY A 245 -16.15 -14.24 10.47
N ALA A 246 -16.71 -15.46 10.44
CA ALA A 246 -17.09 -16.01 9.14
C ALA A 246 -18.23 -15.12 8.63
N ARG A 247 -18.27 -14.83 7.33
CA ARG A 247 -19.47 -14.27 6.71
C ARG A 247 -20.64 -15.14 7.16
N ALA A 248 -21.63 -14.54 7.83
CA ALA A 248 -22.81 -15.29 8.25
C ALA A 248 -23.33 -16.07 7.03
N PRO A 249 -23.56 -17.38 7.14
CA PRO A 249 -24.13 -18.14 6.04
C PRO A 249 -25.46 -17.49 5.65
N ARG A 250 -25.71 -17.42 4.34
CA ARG A 250 -26.92 -16.83 3.78
C ARG A 250 -28.17 -17.57 4.20
#